data_AF-A0A950Z612-F1
#
_entry.id   AF-A0A950Z612-F1
#
_cell.length_a   1.000
_cell.length_b   1.000
_cell.length_c   1.000
_cell.angle_alpha   90.00
_cell.angle_beta   90.00
_cell.angle_gamma   90.00
#
_symmetry.space_group_name_H-M   'P 1'
#
loop_
_entity.id
_entity.type
_entity.pdbx_description
1 polymer ?
#
loop_
_entity_poly.entity_id
_entity_poly.type
_entity_poly.pdbx_seq_one_letter_code
_entity_poly.pdbx_strand_id
1 'polypeptide(L)'
;MIREFSQLIWGGITEDSSQTTPSVERYPSPRPALNWAVGKFPFSYWQRGLDSYAQVMGIVDTQIGRVIDAIPQDVLNNTVIVFASDHGEYSGAHGFVQGKIGTTYEEAWHIPLIVVGPSGRFTGDIDQTRTGLTSHVDLSTLLVSIGNLGTRDWMTGNLATMYGNRHDMISMLKSASAPGRAYVLFATDEVLPDYFNFNRAPTHILGLRTEDTKLGFYADWVPLTSQIINSSVELEYYDYATTNGQLELRNMASQDPDAVQSMVNQLLNIHLPNELQQNLPGVLGVQQQLAKTAHLTYREFIALQPAGVWLNGGLQKLLGYGREF
;
A
#
# COMPACT_ATOMS: atom_id res chain seq x y z
N MET A 1 11.08 5.70 -12.68
CA MET A 1 12.29 5.09 -12.09
C MET A 1 12.02 3.76 -11.40
N ILE A 2 11.05 3.65 -10.50
CA ILE A 2 10.85 2.44 -9.68
C ILE A 2 10.54 1.18 -10.51
N ARG A 3 9.80 1.32 -11.62
CA ARG A 3 9.56 0.22 -12.57
C ARG A 3 10.86 -0.44 -13.07
N GLU A 4 11.86 0.37 -13.43
CA GLU A 4 13.12 -0.14 -13.96
C GLU A 4 13.90 -0.90 -12.88
N PHE A 5 13.88 -0.40 -11.63
CA PHE A 5 14.42 -1.11 -10.47
C PHE A 5 13.75 -2.48 -10.31
N SER A 6 12.41 -2.54 -10.30
CA SER A 6 11.67 -3.79 -10.19
C SER A 6 11.98 -4.76 -11.33
N GLN A 7 12.15 -4.26 -12.56
CA GLN A 7 12.53 -5.08 -13.71
C GLN A 7 13.92 -5.70 -13.59
N LEU A 8 14.88 -4.98 -12.99
CA LEU A 8 16.21 -5.54 -12.75
C LEU A 8 16.18 -6.69 -11.74
N ILE A 9 15.40 -6.54 -10.67
CA ILE A 9 15.37 -7.51 -9.58
C ILE A 9 14.53 -8.74 -9.96
N TRP A 10 13.38 -8.54 -10.62
CA TRP A 10 12.38 -9.58 -10.84
C TRP A 10 12.22 -9.99 -12.31
N GLY A 11 12.95 -9.35 -13.23
CA GLY A 11 12.73 -9.47 -14.67
C GLY A 11 11.59 -8.56 -15.15
N GLY A 12 11.50 -8.38 -16.46
CA GLY A 12 10.46 -7.56 -17.10
C GLY A 12 9.54 -8.38 -17.99
N ILE A 13 8.37 -7.81 -18.27
CA ILE A 13 7.47 -8.25 -19.34
C ILE A 13 7.62 -7.29 -20.52
N THR A 14 7.69 -7.83 -21.72
CA THR A 14 7.73 -7.02 -22.95
C THR A 14 6.39 -6.35 -23.21
N GLU A 15 6.43 -5.09 -23.68
CA GLU A 15 5.23 -4.38 -24.16
C GLU A 15 4.92 -4.73 -25.63
N ASP A 16 5.88 -5.33 -26.35
CA ASP A 16 5.68 -5.77 -27.73
C ASP A 16 4.93 -7.11 -27.76
N SER A 17 3.64 -7.04 -28.05
CA SER A 17 2.76 -8.21 -28.19
C SER A 17 3.21 -9.22 -29.27
N SER A 18 4.08 -8.84 -30.20
CA SER A 18 4.61 -9.73 -31.23
C SER A 18 5.84 -10.53 -30.78
N GLN A 19 6.48 -10.15 -29.66
CA GLN A 19 7.65 -10.83 -29.15
C GLN A 19 7.27 -12.17 -28.50
N THR A 20 7.73 -13.28 -29.07
CA THR A 20 7.41 -14.65 -28.61
C THR A 20 8.53 -15.35 -27.87
N THR A 21 9.73 -14.75 -27.79
CA THR A 21 10.90 -15.33 -27.10
C THR A 21 11.48 -14.34 -26.08
N PRO A 22 12.11 -14.82 -24.99
CA PRO A 22 12.82 -13.95 -24.06
C PRO A 22 13.90 -13.13 -24.76
N SER A 23 14.12 -11.91 -24.30
CA SER A 23 15.24 -11.05 -24.68
C SER A 23 16.00 -10.59 -23.45
N VAL A 24 17.24 -10.15 -23.67
CA VAL A 24 18.06 -9.52 -22.64
C VAL A 24 18.34 -8.10 -23.10
N GLU A 25 17.93 -7.14 -22.30
CA GLU A 25 18.17 -5.73 -22.56
C GLU A 25 19.18 -5.19 -21.57
N ARG A 26 20.17 -4.44 -22.06
CA ARG A 26 21.16 -3.83 -21.19
C ARG A 26 20.47 -2.83 -20.27
N TYR A 27 20.74 -2.94 -18.98
CA TYR A 27 20.19 -2.01 -18.02
C TYR A 27 20.95 -0.67 -18.13
N PRO A 28 20.27 0.46 -18.34
CA PRO A 28 20.91 1.78 -18.35
C PRO A 28 21.27 2.18 -16.92
N SER A 29 22.38 1.63 -16.40
CA SER A 29 22.87 1.94 -15.05
C SER A 29 23.81 3.14 -15.07
N PRO A 30 23.72 4.07 -14.10
CA PRO A 30 24.78 5.04 -13.83
C PRO A 30 26.07 4.38 -13.28
N ARG A 31 26.05 3.07 -13.01
CA ARG A 31 27.21 2.26 -12.58
C ARG A 31 27.62 1.29 -13.69
N PRO A 32 28.27 1.76 -14.78
CA PRO A 32 28.58 0.95 -15.96
C PRO A 32 29.48 -0.26 -15.66
N ALA A 33 30.24 -0.24 -14.56
CA ALA A 33 31.10 -1.34 -14.12
C ALA A 33 30.34 -2.61 -13.73
N LEU A 34 29.05 -2.52 -13.39
CA LEU A 34 28.26 -3.68 -12.94
C LEU A 34 27.67 -4.49 -14.11
N ASN A 35 27.70 -3.95 -15.33
CA ASN A 35 27.22 -4.58 -16.57
C ASN A 35 25.89 -5.35 -16.45
N TRP A 36 24.92 -4.75 -15.77
CA TRP A 36 23.62 -5.36 -15.53
C TRP A 36 22.75 -5.40 -16.78
N ALA A 37 21.87 -6.39 -16.83
CA ALA A 37 20.88 -6.55 -17.89
C ALA A 37 19.56 -7.08 -17.30
N VAL A 38 18.46 -6.72 -17.95
CA VAL A 38 17.11 -7.18 -17.61
C VAL A 38 16.73 -8.28 -18.60
N GLY A 39 16.31 -9.43 -18.08
CA GLY A 39 15.59 -10.40 -18.89
C GLY A 39 14.16 -9.92 -19.10
N LYS A 40 13.77 -9.67 -20.35
CA LYS A 40 12.38 -9.39 -20.71
C LYS A 40 11.73 -10.61 -21.33
N PHE A 41 10.57 -10.98 -20.80
CA PHE A 41 9.84 -12.16 -21.22
C PHE A 41 8.54 -11.78 -21.97
N PRO A 42 8.11 -12.60 -22.96
CA PRO A 42 6.79 -12.49 -23.57
C PRO A 42 5.68 -12.55 -22.53
N PHE A 43 4.56 -11.86 -22.78
CA PHE A 43 3.38 -11.96 -21.91
C PHE A 43 2.91 -13.41 -21.71
N SER A 44 3.03 -14.25 -22.73
CA SER A 44 2.69 -15.69 -22.64
C SER A 44 3.51 -16.47 -21.61
N TYR A 45 4.73 -16.03 -21.32
CA TYR A 45 5.52 -16.60 -20.22
C TYR A 45 4.91 -16.21 -18.86
N TRP A 46 4.47 -14.97 -18.74
CA TRP A 46 3.86 -14.42 -17.52
C TRP A 46 2.45 -14.95 -17.25
N GLN A 47 1.69 -15.32 -18.28
CA GLN A 47 0.36 -15.94 -18.13
C GLN A 47 0.36 -17.13 -17.17
N ARG A 48 1.43 -17.96 -17.17
CA ARG A 48 1.55 -19.08 -16.21
C ARG A 48 1.70 -18.62 -14.76
N GLY A 49 2.32 -17.46 -14.53
CA GLY A 49 2.39 -16.84 -13.21
C GLY A 49 1.01 -16.40 -12.73
N LEU A 50 0.21 -15.82 -13.63
CA LEU A 50 -1.18 -15.45 -13.37
C LEU A 50 -2.07 -16.68 -13.12
N ASP A 51 -1.90 -17.75 -13.92
CA ASP A 51 -2.59 -19.03 -13.70
C ASP A 51 -2.26 -19.60 -12.31
N SER A 52 -0.98 -19.54 -11.92
CA SER A 52 -0.53 -19.95 -10.58
C SER A 52 -1.15 -19.08 -9.48
N TYR A 53 -1.20 -17.76 -9.67
CA TYR A 53 -1.82 -16.84 -8.72
C TYR A 53 -3.30 -17.17 -8.52
N ALA A 54 -4.05 -17.33 -9.62
CA ALA A 54 -5.46 -17.71 -9.58
C ALA A 54 -5.68 -19.08 -8.93
N GLN A 55 -4.81 -20.06 -9.20
CA GLN A 55 -4.87 -21.38 -8.57
C GLN A 55 -4.67 -21.28 -7.05
N VAL A 56 -3.69 -20.51 -6.59
CA VAL A 56 -3.44 -20.31 -5.15
C VAL A 56 -4.63 -19.62 -4.49
N MET A 57 -5.24 -18.62 -5.14
CA MET A 57 -6.46 -17.99 -4.64
C MET A 57 -7.61 -18.99 -4.48
N GLY A 58 -7.81 -19.91 -5.44
CA GLY A 58 -8.82 -20.98 -5.32
C GLY A 58 -8.53 -21.97 -4.17
N ILE A 59 -7.26 -22.26 -3.89
CA ILE A 59 -6.86 -23.07 -2.74
C ILE A 59 -7.18 -22.34 -1.44
N VAL A 60 -6.88 -21.05 -1.35
CA VAL A 60 -7.18 -20.19 -0.18
C VAL A 60 -8.68 -20.13 0.06
N ASP A 61 -9.50 -19.90 -0.98
CA ASP A 61 -10.96 -19.91 -0.90
C ASP A 61 -11.50 -21.22 -0.33
N THR A 62 -10.98 -22.36 -0.82
CA THR A 62 -11.33 -23.69 -0.28
C THR A 62 -10.97 -23.82 1.21
N GLN A 63 -9.84 -23.26 1.66
CA GLN A 63 -9.47 -23.31 3.08
C GLN A 63 -10.34 -22.38 3.93
N ILE A 64 -10.74 -21.22 3.41
CA ILE A 64 -11.68 -20.32 4.09
C ILE A 64 -13.02 -21.04 4.30
N GLY A 65 -13.56 -21.68 3.26
CA GLY A 65 -14.78 -22.48 3.34
C GLY A 65 -14.70 -23.56 4.43
N ARG A 66 -13.59 -24.31 4.48
CA ARG A 66 -13.35 -25.33 5.53
C ARG A 66 -13.37 -24.76 6.95
N VAL A 67 -12.79 -23.58 7.16
CA VAL A 67 -12.80 -22.92 8.47
C VAL A 67 -14.22 -22.50 8.84
N ILE A 68 -14.96 -21.91 7.90
CA ILE A 68 -16.35 -21.46 8.13
C ILE A 68 -17.27 -22.67 8.41
N ASP A 69 -17.19 -23.72 7.60
CA ASP A 69 -18.00 -24.95 7.74
C ASP A 69 -17.74 -25.69 9.05
N ALA A 70 -16.57 -25.51 9.66
CA ALA A 70 -16.23 -26.10 10.94
C ALA A 70 -16.84 -25.35 12.15
N ILE A 71 -17.37 -24.13 11.95
CA ILE A 71 -17.99 -23.34 13.02
C ILE A 71 -19.42 -23.85 13.25
N PRO A 72 -19.79 -24.26 14.48
CA PRO A 72 -21.17 -24.64 14.79
C PRO A 72 -22.16 -23.51 14.46
N GLN A 73 -23.33 -23.86 13.91
CA GLN A 73 -24.29 -22.86 13.40
C GLN A 73 -24.72 -21.84 14.46
N ASP A 74 -24.88 -22.24 15.72
CA ASP A 74 -25.23 -21.37 16.84
C ASP A 74 -24.13 -20.36 17.15
N VAL A 75 -22.86 -20.76 17.02
CA VAL A 75 -21.69 -19.87 17.15
C VAL A 75 -21.59 -18.94 15.93
N LEU A 76 -21.76 -19.50 14.73
CA LEU A 76 -21.69 -18.74 13.47
C LEU A 76 -22.72 -17.61 13.47
N ASN A 77 -23.95 -17.85 13.92
CA ASN A 77 -25.02 -16.85 14.03
C ASN A 77 -24.65 -15.64 14.91
N ASN A 78 -23.67 -15.77 15.80
CA ASN A 78 -23.18 -14.70 16.66
C ASN A 78 -21.72 -14.27 16.33
N THR A 79 -21.20 -14.67 15.17
CA THR A 79 -19.84 -14.36 14.73
C THR A 79 -19.89 -13.34 13.59
N VAL A 80 -19.16 -12.23 13.73
CA VAL A 80 -18.88 -11.34 12.59
C VAL A 80 -17.63 -11.84 11.89
N ILE A 81 -17.73 -12.09 10.59
CA ILE A 81 -16.60 -12.49 9.75
C ILE A 81 -16.14 -11.27 8.97
N VAL A 82 -14.84 -10.96 9.07
CA VAL A 82 -14.19 -9.91 8.28
C VAL A 82 -13.12 -10.58 7.43
N PHE A 83 -13.22 -10.44 6.12
CA PHE A 83 -12.21 -10.87 5.17
C PHE A 83 -11.54 -9.63 4.55
N ALA A 84 -10.21 -9.58 4.61
CA ALA A 84 -9.39 -8.52 4.04
C ALA A 84 -8.01 -9.04 3.62
N SER A 85 -7.28 -8.26 2.84
CA SER A 85 -5.84 -8.47 2.57
C SER A 85 -4.99 -7.44 3.33
N ASP A 86 -3.68 -7.61 3.44
CA ASP A 86 -2.78 -6.56 3.93
C ASP A 86 -2.34 -5.60 2.80
N HIS A 87 -2.26 -6.11 1.57
CA HIS A 87 -2.00 -5.37 0.34
C HIS A 87 -2.47 -6.17 -0.90
N GLY A 88 -2.32 -5.58 -2.09
CA GLY A 88 -2.57 -6.23 -3.38
C GLY A 88 -1.28 -6.71 -4.07
N GLU A 89 -1.33 -6.92 -5.37
CA GLU A 89 -0.23 -7.49 -6.16
C GLU A 89 -0.31 -6.94 -7.58
N TYR A 90 0.78 -6.34 -8.07
CA TYR A 90 0.82 -5.74 -9.41
C TYR A 90 0.47 -6.74 -10.52
N SER A 91 0.86 -8.00 -10.40
CA SER A 91 0.47 -9.07 -11.34
C SER A 91 0.71 -8.74 -12.83
N GLY A 92 1.74 -7.95 -13.17
CA GLY A 92 2.02 -7.49 -14.54
C GLY A 92 1.49 -6.08 -14.87
N ALA A 93 0.62 -5.50 -14.03
CA ALA A 93 0.12 -4.14 -14.21
C ALA A 93 1.26 -3.11 -14.19
N HIS A 94 1.12 -2.06 -15.00
CA HIS A 94 2.13 -1.02 -15.18
C HIS A 94 3.54 -1.55 -15.53
N GLY A 95 3.63 -2.79 -16.03
CA GLY A 95 4.89 -3.46 -16.36
C GLY A 95 5.70 -3.93 -15.15
N PHE A 96 5.07 -4.02 -13.96
CA PHE A 96 5.61 -4.68 -12.78
C PHE A 96 5.18 -6.13 -12.78
N VAL A 97 6.12 -7.05 -12.94
CA VAL A 97 5.84 -8.49 -12.93
C VAL A 97 5.14 -8.90 -11.64
N GLN A 98 5.72 -8.52 -10.49
CA GLN A 98 5.17 -8.85 -9.18
C GLN A 98 5.57 -7.79 -8.14
N GLY A 99 4.96 -7.86 -6.96
CA GLY A 99 5.26 -7.06 -5.79
C GLY A 99 4.16 -6.06 -5.44
N LYS A 100 4.51 -5.20 -4.48
CA LYS A 100 3.58 -4.25 -3.83
C LYS A 100 4.24 -2.94 -3.43
N ILE A 101 5.53 -2.77 -3.73
CA ILE A 101 6.35 -1.70 -3.16
C ILE A 101 6.58 -0.59 -4.17
N GLY A 102 6.94 0.59 -3.68
CA GLY A 102 7.52 1.64 -4.49
C GLY A 102 6.54 2.38 -5.43
N THR A 103 5.23 2.20 -5.32
CA THR A 103 4.28 3.01 -6.10
C THR A 103 3.04 3.30 -5.28
N THR A 104 2.15 4.14 -5.81
CA THR A 104 0.82 4.37 -5.24
C THR A 104 -0.29 3.67 -6.03
N TYR A 105 0.03 2.74 -6.95
CA TYR A 105 -0.97 2.15 -7.85
C TYR A 105 -2.06 1.33 -7.13
N GLU A 106 -3.29 1.35 -7.64
CA GLU A 106 -4.43 0.66 -7.01
C GLU A 106 -4.20 -0.84 -6.89
N GLU A 107 -3.49 -1.48 -7.82
CA GLU A 107 -3.21 -2.92 -7.76
C GLU A 107 -2.46 -3.34 -6.49
N ALA A 108 -1.65 -2.46 -5.90
CA ALA A 108 -0.93 -2.74 -4.66
C ALA A 108 -1.72 -2.40 -3.38
N TRP A 109 -2.71 -1.50 -3.46
CA TRP A 109 -3.31 -0.88 -2.26
C TRP A 109 -4.83 -1.01 -2.16
N HIS A 110 -5.51 -1.26 -3.28
CA HIS A 110 -6.94 -1.55 -3.31
C HIS A 110 -7.16 -3.03 -3.06
N ILE A 111 -7.59 -3.32 -1.84
CA ILE A 111 -7.73 -4.68 -1.33
C ILE A 111 -9.21 -5.09 -1.21
N PRO A 112 -9.51 -6.40 -1.19
CA PRO A 112 -10.84 -6.86 -0.86
C PRO A 112 -11.18 -6.52 0.59
N LEU A 113 -12.41 -6.09 0.85
CA LEU A 113 -12.98 -6.01 2.19
C LEU A 113 -14.41 -6.56 2.16
N ILE A 114 -14.64 -7.66 2.85
CA ILE A 114 -15.96 -8.28 3.00
C ILE A 114 -16.27 -8.39 4.49
N VAL A 115 -17.45 -7.95 4.90
CA VAL A 115 -17.92 -8.07 6.28
C VAL A 115 -19.26 -8.78 6.29
N VAL A 116 -19.33 -9.91 6.98
CA VAL A 116 -20.55 -10.73 7.13
C VAL A 116 -20.96 -10.72 8.59
N GLY A 117 -22.18 -10.25 8.86
CA GLY A 117 -22.81 -10.24 10.17
C GLY A 117 -24.14 -11.01 10.14
N PRO A 118 -24.15 -12.33 10.34
CA PRO A 118 -25.34 -13.16 10.16
C PRO A 118 -26.50 -12.81 11.11
N SER A 119 -26.21 -12.16 12.25
CA SER A 119 -27.24 -11.66 13.16
C SER A 119 -28.00 -10.43 12.63
N GLY A 120 -27.51 -9.77 11.58
CA GLY A 120 -28.05 -8.49 11.09
C GLY A 120 -27.94 -7.33 12.08
N ARG A 121 -27.28 -7.52 13.23
CA ARG A 121 -27.24 -6.53 14.31
C ARG A 121 -26.47 -5.26 13.93
N PHE A 122 -25.41 -5.42 13.14
CA PHE A 122 -24.51 -4.34 12.73
C PHE A 122 -24.49 -4.13 11.22
N THR A 123 -25.05 -5.09 10.46
CA THR A 123 -25.05 -5.09 9.01
C THR A 123 -26.49 -4.97 8.51
N GLY A 124 -26.72 -3.97 7.64
CA GLY A 124 -27.94 -3.80 6.86
C GLY A 124 -27.59 -3.72 5.38
N ASP A 125 -28.61 -3.63 4.52
CA ASP A 125 -28.43 -3.66 3.06
C ASP A 125 -27.49 -4.81 2.64
N ILE A 126 -27.82 -6.02 3.10
CA ILE A 126 -27.04 -7.24 2.87
C ILE A 126 -26.95 -7.51 1.37
N ASP A 127 -25.83 -8.10 0.94
CA ASP A 127 -25.50 -8.41 -0.46
C ASP A 127 -25.49 -7.19 -1.39
N GLN A 128 -25.31 -5.99 -0.84
CA GLN A 128 -25.08 -4.76 -1.61
C GLN A 128 -23.63 -4.30 -1.52
N THR A 129 -23.02 -4.09 -2.68
CA THR A 129 -21.68 -3.51 -2.81
C THR A 129 -21.70 -2.05 -2.35
N ARG A 130 -20.68 -1.67 -1.58
CA ARG A 130 -20.42 -0.30 -1.14
C ARG A 130 -19.27 0.28 -1.95
N THR A 131 -19.43 1.50 -2.44
CA THR A 131 -18.43 2.18 -3.30
C THR A 131 -17.64 3.28 -2.59
N GLY A 132 -18.09 3.70 -1.40
CA GLY A 132 -17.39 4.71 -0.61
C GLY A 132 -16.00 4.25 -0.18
N LEU A 133 -15.05 5.19 -0.15
CA LEU A 133 -13.68 4.91 0.25
C LEU A 133 -13.60 4.41 1.70
N THR A 134 -12.68 3.49 1.96
CA THR A 134 -12.33 3.01 3.30
C THR A 134 -10.82 2.93 3.43
N SER A 135 -10.31 2.75 4.66
CA SER A 135 -8.88 2.55 4.89
C SER A 135 -8.67 1.51 5.98
N HIS A 136 -7.61 0.70 5.87
CA HIS A 136 -7.23 -0.27 6.90
C HIS A 136 -7.11 0.30 8.30
N VAL A 137 -6.73 1.57 8.42
CA VAL A 137 -6.58 2.22 9.74
C VAL A 137 -7.91 2.26 10.51
N ASP A 138 -9.04 2.20 9.81
CA ASP A 138 -10.38 2.19 10.41
C ASP A 138 -10.86 0.77 10.77
N LEU A 139 -10.18 -0.31 10.34
CA LEU A 139 -10.56 -1.68 10.72
C LEU A 139 -10.46 -1.87 12.24
N SER A 140 -9.44 -1.27 12.87
CA SER A 140 -9.28 -1.35 14.33
C SER A 140 -10.47 -0.74 15.07
N THR A 141 -10.93 0.45 14.65
CA THR A 141 -12.06 1.13 15.28
C THR A 141 -13.37 0.43 14.98
N LEU A 142 -13.51 -0.17 13.79
CA LEU A 142 -14.64 -1.01 13.42
C LEU A 142 -14.76 -2.22 14.37
N LEU A 143 -13.68 -2.99 14.54
CA LEU A 143 -13.68 -4.20 15.37
C LEU A 143 -14.01 -3.89 16.83
N VAL A 144 -13.41 -2.83 17.39
CA VAL A 144 -13.72 -2.41 18.77
C VAL A 144 -15.18 -1.96 18.89
N SER A 145 -15.70 -1.24 17.90
CA SER A 145 -17.10 -0.80 17.90
C SER A 145 -18.06 -1.98 17.78
N ILE A 146 -17.77 -3.01 16.98
CA ILE A 146 -18.53 -4.27 16.94
C ILE A 146 -18.55 -4.93 18.33
N GLY A 147 -17.38 -5.02 18.98
CA GLY A 147 -17.26 -5.54 20.35
C GLY A 147 -18.03 -4.69 21.38
N ASN A 148 -18.17 -3.40 21.13
CA ASN A 148 -18.94 -2.45 21.93
C ASN A 148 -20.36 -2.24 21.38
N LEU A 149 -21.01 -3.32 20.95
CA LEU A 149 -22.42 -3.33 20.54
C LEU A 149 -22.76 -2.37 19.39
N GLY A 150 -21.80 -2.10 18.51
CA GLY A 150 -21.93 -1.20 17.36
C GLY A 150 -21.92 0.29 17.73
N THR A 151 -21.47 0.65 18.94
CA THR A 151 -21.36 2.05 19.39
C THR A 151 -19.90 2.49 19.49
N ARG A 152 -19.69 3.81 19.35
CA ARG A 152 -18.37 4.45 19.49
C ARG A 152 -18.13 5.04 20.89
N ASP A 153 -18.99 4.72 21.87
CA ASP A 153 -18.93 5.29 23.23
C ASP A 153 -17.66 4.90 23.99
N TRP A 154 -16.95 3.86 23.53
CA TRP A 154 -15.65 3.46 24.05
C TRP A 154 -14.55 4.52 23.78
N MET A 155 -14.73 5.40 22.80
CA MET A 155 -13.80 6.47 22.45
C MET A 155 -13.86 7.61 23.47
N THR A 156 -13.31 7.38 24.66
CA THR A 156 -13.21 8.38 25.74
C THR A 156 -11.76 8.77 26.00
N GLY A 157 -11.54 9.98 26.57
CA GLY A 157 -10.20 10.47 26.92
C GLY A 157 -9.21 10.42 25.75
N ASN A 158 -8.07 9.78 25.96
CA ASN A 158 -7.02 9.64 24.94
C ASN A 158 -7.50 8.90 23.68
N LEU A 159 -8.42 7.94 23.80
CA LEU A 159 -8.96 7.22 22.64
C LEU A 159 -9.86 8.13 21.79
N ALA A 160 -10.59 9.05 22.42
CA ALA A 160 -11.35 10.08 21.70
C ALA A 160 -10.40 10.97 20.87
N THR A 161 -9.29 11.40 21.46
CA THR A 161 -8.28 12.21 20.77
C THR A 161 -7.66 11.49 19.57
N MET A 162 -7.42 10.17 19.68
CA MET A 162 -6.79 9.38 18.62
C MET A 162 -7.75 8.95 17.50
N TYR A 163 -8.98 8.56 17.88
CA TYR A 163 -9.91 7.87 16.98
C TYR A 163 -11.20 8.64 16.71
N GLY A 164 -11.47 9.73 17.43
CA GLY A 164 -12.73 10.48 17.32
C GLY A 164 -13.00 11.03 15.92
N ASN A 165 -11.94 11.43 15.21
CA ASN A 165 -12.03 11.93 13.84
C ASN A 165 -11.87 10.85 12.76
N ARG A 166 -11.64 9.57 13.15
CA ARG A 166 -11.56 8.45 12.20
C ARG A 166 -12.94 8.10 11.67
N HIS A 167 -12.97 7.54 10.47
CA HIS A 167 -14.20 7.26 9.76
C HIS A 167 -15.04 6.19 10.47
N ASP A 168 -16.37 6.36 10.45
CA ASP A 168 -17.30 5.42 11.07
C ASP A 168 -17.72 4.32 10.09
N MET A 169 -16.93 3.25 10.04
CA MET A 169 -17.29 2.09 9.20
C MET A 169 -18.57 1.38 9.65
N ILE A 170 -19.04 1.54 10.89
CA ILE A 170 -20.31 0.94 11.34
C ILE A 170 -21.48 1.53 10.55
N SER A 171 -21.43 2.82 10.22
CA SER A 171 -22.46 3.47 9.42
C SER A 171 -22.58 2.82 8.02
N MET A 172 -21.44 2.54 7.39
CA MET A 172 -21.38 1.80 6.13
C MET A 172 -21.90 0.39 6.29
N LEU A 173 -21.54 -0.34 7.37
CA LEU A 173 -22.11 -1.68 7.58
C LEU A 173 -23.63 -1.66 7.68
N LYS A 174 -24.23 -0.64 8.31
CA LYS A 174 -25.69 -0.53 8.46
C LYS A 174 -26.42 -0.15 7.18
N SER A 175 -25.82 0.64 6.29
CA SER A 175 -26.46 1.05 5.04
C SER A 175 -25.50 1.23 3.89
N ALA A 176 -25.89 0.71 2.72
CA ALA A 176 -25.11 0.85 1.49
C ALA A 176 -25.05 2.30 0.98
N SER A 177 -25.98 3.16 1.38
CA SER A 177 -25.97 4.59 1.04
C SER A 177 -25.18 5.48 2.00
N ALA A 178 -24.62 4.91 3.08
CA ALA A 178 -23.80 5.70 3.99
C ALA A 178 -22.50 6.13 3.28
N PRO A 179 -22.05 7.38 3.48
CA PRO A 179 -20.84 7.87 2.82
C PRO A 179 -19.62 7.13 3.35
N GLY A 180 -18.62 6.94 2.48
CA GLY A 180 -17.28 6.51 2.89
C GLY A 180 -16.42 7.67 3.41
N ARG A 181 -15.11 7.45 3.43
CA ARG A 181 -14.13 8.52 3.67
C ARG A 181 -14.17 9.54 2.53
N ALA A 182 -13.94 10.81 2.88
CA ALA A 182 -13.72 11.85 1.87
C ALA A 182 -12.38 11.66 1.12
N TYR A 183 -11.40 11.05 1.80
CA TYR A 183 -10.09 10.75 1.24
C TYR A 183 -9.42 9.56 1.96
N VAL A 184 -8.44 8.97 1.28
CA VAL A 184 -7.54 7.94 1.81
C VAL A 184 -6.11 8.44 1.65
N LEU A 185 -5.31 8.24 2.70
CA LEU A 185 -3.88 8.49 2.67
C LEU A 185 -3.14 7.17 2.58
N PHE A 186 -2.03 7.22 1.86
CA PHE A 186 -1.06 6.14 1.79
C PHE A 186 0.33 6.72 2.14
N ALA A 187 1.16 5.93 2.81
CA ALA A 187 2.54 6.27 3.05
C ALA A 187 3.40 5.00 3.13
N THR A 188 4.53 4.99 2.42
CA THR A 188 5.59 3.99 2.58
C THR A 188 6.96 4.66 2.55
N ASP A 189 7.85 4.15 3.40
CA ASP A 189 9.24 4.53 3.45
C ASP A 189 10.06 3.33 2.97
N GLU A 190 10.42 3.33 1.69
CA GLU A 190 11.15 2.23 1.07
C GLU A 190 12.59 2.21 1.60
N VAL A 191 12.94 1.16 2.36
CA VAL A 191 14.30 0.99 2.90
C VAL A 191 15.11 0.17 1.91
N LEU A 192 15.59 0.83 0.87
CA LEU A 192 16.44 0.24 -0.15
C LEU A 192 17.87 0.81 -0.03
N PRO A 193 18.89 -0.04 0.24
CA PRO A 193 20.28 0.40 0.17
C PRO A 193 20.60 1.05 -1.18
N ASP A 194 21.49 2.05 -1.21
CA ASP A 194 21.98 2.69 -2.45
C ASP A 194 22.54 1.69 -3.49
N TYR A 195 22.95 0.52 -3.02
CA TYR A 195 23.35 -0.59 -3.87
C TYR A 195 22.19 -1.06 -4.78
N PHE A 196 20.98 -1.12 -4.24
CA PHE A 196 19.76 -1.53 -4.93
C PHE A 196 19.00 -0.34 -5.55
N ASN A 197 19.00 0.83 -4.92
CA ASN A 197 18.40 2.06 -5.48
C ASN A 197 19.37 2.82 -6.41
N PHE A 198 19.90 2.14 -7.43
CA PHE A 198 20.96 2.68 -8.27
C PHE A 198 20.51 3.83 -9.19
N ASN A 199 19.21 3.98 -9.44
CA ASN A 199 18.64 5.10 -10.20
C ASN A 199 18.28 6.30 -9.32
N ARG A 200 18.51 6.21 -7.99
CA ARG A 200 18.19 7.27 -7.03
C ARG A 200 16.71 7.66 -7.08
N ALA A 201 15.84 6.66 -7.21
CA ALA A 201 14.41 6.87 -7.09
C ALA A 201 14.09 7.40 -5.69
N PRO A 202 13.25 8.44 -5.56
CA PRO A 202 12.82 8.91 -4.25
C PRO A 202 12.12 7.80 -3.47
N THR A 203 12.49 7.62 -2.21
CA THR A 203 12.07 6.46 -1.39
C THR A 203 11.00 6.76 -0.35
N HIS A 204 10.65 8.03 -0.15
CA HIS A 204 9.52 8.41 0.69
C HIS A 204 8.32 8.70 -0.19
N ILE A 205 7.31 7.83 -0.08
CA ILE A 205 6.16 7.83 -0.97
C ILE A 205 4.93 8.12 -0.15
N LEU A 206 4.18 9.13 -0.58
CA LEU A 206 2.90 9.50 -0.02
C LEU A 206 1.84 9.42 -1.11
N GLY A 207 0.62 9.04 -0.74
CA GLY A 207 -0.53 9.03 -1.62
C GLY A 207 -1.71 9.78 -1.01
N LEU A 208 -2.45 10.50 -1.86
CA LEU A 208 -3.75 11.08 -1.52
C LEU A 208 -4.75 10.64 -2.58
N ARG A 209 -5.76 9.88 -2.16
CA ARG A 209 -6.86 9.40 -3.01
C ARG A 209 -8.17 10.01 -2.53
N THR A 210 -8.90 10.67 -3.42
CA THR A 210 -10.29 11.12 -3.19
C THR A 210 -11.24 10.16 -3.92
N GLU A 211 -12.51 10.49 -4.13
CA GLU A 211 -13.38 9.69 -5.01
C GLU A 211 -12.99 9.85 -6.48
N ASP A 212 -12.58 11.06 -6.87
CA ASP A 212 -12.41 11.47 -8.27
C ASP A 212 -10.95 11.58 -8.72
N THR A 213 -9.99 11.59 -7.79
CA THR A 213 -8.58 11.81 -8.14
C THR A 213 -7.63 10.99 -7.28
N LYS A 214 -6.41 10.79 -7.78
CA LYS A 214 -5.27 10.30 -7.00
C LYS A 214 -4.02 11.11 -7.26
N LEU A 215 -3.29 11.43 -6.20
CA LEU A 215 -1.95 12.01 -6.22
C LEU A 215 -0.96 10.99 -5.62
N GLY A 216 0.07 10.64 -6.39
CA GLY A 216 1.29 10.03 -5.88
C GLY A 216 2.37 11.10 -5.70
N PHE A 217 2.97 11.15 -4.52
CA PHE A 217 4.01 12.11 -4.15
C PHE A 217 5.26 11.34 -3.70
N TYR A 218 6.34 11.50 -4.44
CA TYR A 218 7.59 10.78 -4.22
C TYR A 218 8.68 11.81 -3.90
N ALA A 219 9.40 11.65 -2.79
CA ALA A 219 10.47 12.57 -2.43
C ALA A 219 11.57 11.89 -1.62
N ASP A 220 12.74 12.52 -1.61
CA ASP A 220 13.76 12.28 -0.61
C ASP A 220 13.55 13.22 0.58
N TRP A 221 13.93 12.75 1.76
CA TRP A 221 13.99 13.58 2.95
C TRP A 221 15.43 13.91 3.31
N VAL A 222 15.64 15.06 3.95
CA VAL A 222 16.92 15.36 4.59
C VAL A 222 17.24 14.21 5.54
N PRO A 223 18.45 13.63 5.48
CA PRO A 223 18.78 12.41 6.21
C PRO A 223 18.36 12.46 7.68
N LEU A 224 17.68 11.40 8.11
CA LEU A 224 17.17 11.23 9.47
C LEU A 224 16.13 12.26 9.93
N THR A 225 15.46 12.91 8.98
CA THR A 225 14.36 13.84 9.25
C THR A 225 13.14 13.49 8.41
N SER A 226 12.03 14.21 8.61
CA SER A 226 10.88 14.20 7.70
C SER A 226 10.80 15.47 6.85
N GLN A 227 11.92 16.19 6.67
CA GLN A 227 11.98 17.41 5.87
C GLN A 227 12.19 17.03 4.40
N ILE A 228 11.23 17.40 3.54
CA ILE A 228 11.27 17.12 2.10
C ILE A 228 12.41 17.89 1.42
N ILE A 229 13.16 17.20 0.56
CA ILE A 229 14.11 17.82 -0.37
C ILE A 229 13.35 18.18 -1.65
N ASN A 230 12.92 19.43 -1.79
CA ASN A 230 12.04 19.85 -2.88
C ASN A 230 12.57 19.53 -4.30
N SER A 231 13.89 19.52 -4.50
CA SER A 231 14.49 19.19 -5.80
C SER A 231 14.40 17.70 -6.18
N SER A 232 14.00 16.84 -5.25
CA SER A 232 13.81 15.39 -5.47
C SER A 232 12.36 15.00 -5.74
N VAL A 233 11.44 15.97 -5.69
CA VAL A 233 10.00 15.68 -5.76
C VAL A 233 9.62 15.20 -7.15
N GLU A 234 8.97 14.04 -7.20
CA GLU A 234 8.31 13.50 -8.38
C GLU A 234 6.83 13.29 -8.07
N LEU A 235 5.98 13.55 -9.06
CA LEU A 235 4.53 13.54 -8.88
C LEU A 235 3.87 12.67 -9.94
N GLU A 236 2.85 11.95 -9.49
CA GLU A 236 1.88 11.30 -10.35
C GLU A 236 0.48 11.83 -10.00
N TYR A 237 -0.32 12.13 -11.01
CA TYR A 237 -1.68 12.58 -10.82
C TYR A 237 -2.61 11.91 -11.81
N TYR A 238 -3.74 11.40 -11.31
CA TYR A 238 -4.68 10.61 -12.08
C TYR A 238 -6.11 11.12 -11.84
N ASP A 239 -6.83 11.36 -12.95
CA ASP A 239 -8.23 11.79 -12.95
C ASP A 239 -9.17 10.59 -13.16
N TYR A 240 -9.82 10.17 -12.08
CA TYR A 240 -10.68 8.98 -12.03
C TYR A 240 -12.08 9.24 -12.61
N ALA A 241 -12.36 10.46 -13.08
CA ALA A 241 -13.51 10.67 -13.97
C ALA A 241 -13.30 10.02 -15.34
N THR A 242 -12.07 9.63 -15.69
CA THR A 242 -11.74 8.97 -16.95
C THR A 242 -11.31 7.52 -16.75
N THR A 243 -11.61 6.64 -17.71
CA THR A 243 -11.16 5.23 -17.69
C THR A 243 -9.64 5.11 -17.59
N ASN A 244 -8.88 5.94 -18.30
CA ASN A 244 -7.42 5.89 -18.25
C ASN A 244 -6.85 6.38 -16.91
N GLY A 245 -7.54 7.28 -16.20
CA GLY A 245 -7.13 7.67 -14.85
C GLY A 245 -7.53 6.64 -13.80
N GLN A 246 -8.69 5.98 -13.94
CA GLN A 246 -9.06 4.84 -13.09
C GLN A 246 -8.11 3.65 -13.24
N LEU A 247 -7.61 3.41 -14.46
CA LEU A 247 -6.57 2.42 -14.74
C LEU A 247 -5.15 2.94 -14.53
N GLU A 248 -4.98 4.20 -14.13
CA GLU A 248 -3.68 4.84 -13.86
C GLU A 248 -2.67 4.78 -15.01
N LEU A 249 -3.17 4.68 -16.24
CA LEU A 249 -2.34 4.60 -17.45
C LEU A 249 -1.89 5.96 -17.96
N ARG A 250 -2.53 7.04 -17.48
CA ARG A 250 -2.25 8.40 -17.92
C ARG A 250 -1.94 9.31 -16.73
N ASN A 251 -0.66 9.49 -16.44
CA ASN A 251 -0.19 10.49 -15.51
C ASN A 251 -0.40 11.91 -16.09
N MET A 252 -1.20 12.71 -15.38
CA MET A 252 -1.62 14.06 -15.73
C MET A 252 -0.87 15.16 -14.94
N ALA A 253 0.17 14.80 -14.17
CA ALA A 253 0.85 15.71 -13.25
C ALA A 253 1.45 16.96 -13.94
N SER A 254 1.86 16.83 -15.21
CA SER A 254 2.41 17.96 -15.99
C SER A 254 1.36 18.75 -16.76
N GLN A 255 0.15 18.20 -16.88
CA GLN A 255 -0.92 18.70 -17.74
C GLN A 255 -1.92 19.58 -16.96
N ASP A 256 -2.04 19.39 -15.65
CA ASP A 256 -2.89 20.19 -14.77
C ASP A 256 -2.14 20.62 -13.49
N PRO A 257 -1.23 21.61 -13.60
CA PRO A 257 -0.39 22.02 -12.47
C PRO A 257 -1.19 22.64 -11.32
N ASP A 258 -2.34 23.27 -11.59
CA ASP A 258 -3.16 23.92 -10.55
C ASP A 258 -3.88 22.87 -9.70
N ALA A 259 -4.49 21.86 -10.32
CA ALA A 259 -5.12 20.75 -9.60
C ALA A 259 -4.09 19.96 -8.77
N VAL A 260 -2.93 19.69 -9.36
CA VAL A 260 -1.82 19.00 -8.69
C VAL A 260 -1.33 19.79 -7.49
N GLN A 261 -1.07 21.09 -7.64
CA GLN A 261 -0.62 21.94 -6.54
C GLN A 261 -1.66 22.04 -5.43
N SER A 262 -2.94 22.09 -5.77
CA SER A 262 -4.05 22.04 -4.80
C SER A 262 -4.01 20.73 -3.99
N MET A 263 -3.87 19.58 -4.65
CA MET A 263 -3.79 18.28 -3.95
C MET A 263 -2.51 18.14 -3.13
N VAL A 264 -1.37 18.64 -3.60
CA VAL A 264 -0.11 18.66 -2.83
C VAL A 264 -0.29 19.51 -1.57
N ASN A 265 -0.95 20.67 -1.67
CA ASN A 265 -1.24 21.50 -0.51
C ASN A 265 -2.18 20.82 0.48
N GLN A 266 -3.23 20.15 0.00
CA GLN A 266 -4.13 19.36 0.83
C GLN A 266 -3.38 18.23 1.53
N LEU A 267 -2.57 17.47 0.80
CA LEU A 267 -1.75 16.39 1.35
C LEU A 267 -0.80 16.90 2.43
N LEU A 268 0.09 17.84 2.10
CA LEU A 268 1.21 18.21 2.98
C LEU A 268 0.80 19.14 4.13
N ASN A 269 -0.15 20.05 3.91
CA ASN A 269 -0.48 21.09 4.88
C ASN A 269 -1.76 20.80 5.67
N ILE A 270 -2.62 19.89 5.18
CA ILE A 270 -3.90 19.57 5.82
C ILE A 270 -3.91 18.12 6.29
N HIS A 271 -3.83 17.14 5.40
CA HIS A 271 -4.09 15.75 5.77
C HIS A 271 -2.91 15.09 6.49
N LEU A 272 -1.69 15.27 6.01
CA LEU A 272 -0.49 14.66 6.59
C LEU A 272 -0.27 15.08 8.07
N PRO A 273 -0.31 16.38 8.44
CA PRO A 273 -0.10 16.81 9.83
C PRO A 273 -1.21 16.37 10.78
N ASN A 274 -2.44 16.27 10.27
CA ASN A 274 -3.62 16.01 11.09
C ASN A 274 -4.00 14.52 11.19
N GLU A 275 -3.37 13.63 10.40
CA GLU A 275 -3.71 12.20 10.42
C GLU A 275 -2.50 11.26 10.56
N LEU A 276 -1.47 11.41 9.73
CA LEU A 276 -0.29 10.53 9.76
C LEU A 276 0.79 11.02 10.73
N GLN A 277 0.94 12.34 10.87
CA GLN A 277 1.92 12.96 11.77
C GLN A 277 1.31 13.52 13.06
N GLN A 278 0.01 13.26 13.29
CA GLN A 278 -0.66 13.73 14.49
C GLN A 278 0.05 13.17 15.74
N ASN A 279 0.32 14.05 16.71
CA ASN A 279 0.95 13.64 17.97
C ASN A 279 -0.01 12.75 18.77
N LEU A 280 0.48 11.63 19.26
CA LEU A 280 -0.29 10.76 20.14
C LEU A 280 -0.42 11.39 21.55
N PRO A 281 -1.57 11.24 22.22
CA PRO A 281 -1.80 11.85 23.53
C PRO A 281 -1.09 11.12 24.68
N GLY A 282 -0.77 11.84 25.74
CA GLY A 282 -0.24 11.30 26.99
C GLY A 282 1.04 10.46 26.82
N VAL A 283 1.09 9.29 27.45
CA VAL A 283 2.26 8.39 27.41
C VAL A 283 2.52 7.84 26.00
N LEU A 284 1.49 7.76 25.15
CA LEU A 284 1.65 7.28 23.78
C LEU A 284 2.47 8.25 22.92
N GLY A 285 2.43 9.55 23.22
CA GLY A 285 3.31 10.53 22.58
C GLY A 285 4.79 10.27 22.86
N VAL A 286 5.13 9.83 24.08
CA VAL A 286 6.50 9.42 24.42
C VAL A 286 6.92 8.19 23.61
N GLN A 287 6.03 7.18 23.52
CA GLN A 287 6.30 5.98 22.72
C GLN A 287 6.43 6.29 21.23
N GLN A 288 5.64 7.24 20.71
CA GLN A 288 5.75 7.71 19.33
C GLN A 288 7.15 8.28 19.04
N GLN A 289 7.70 9.11 19.95
CA GLN A 289 9.04 9.69 19.78
C GLN A 289 10.15 8.63 19.92
N LEU A 290 9.99 7.67 20.83
CA LEU A 290 10.93 6.55 20.96
C LEU A 290 10.93 5.67 19.69
N ALA A 291 9.75 5.32 19.18
CA ALA A 291 9.59 4.54 17.97
C ALA A 291 10.19 5.26 16.75
N LYS A 292 9.94 6.57 16.64
CA LYS A 292 10.57 7.43 15.61
C LYS A 292 12.09 7.38 15.72
N THR A 293 12.64 7.57 16.92
CA THR A 293 14.10 7.54 17.14
C THR A 293 14.69 6.18 16.76
N ALA A 294 14.07 5.07 17.20
CA ALA A 294 14.52 3.73 16.86
C ALA A 294 14.49 3.47 15.34
N HIS A 295 13.44 3.91 14.65
CA HIS A 295 13.34 3.81 13.20
C HIS A 295 14.45 4.59 12.49
N LEU A 296 14.73 5.83 12.93
CA LEU A 296 15.80 6.64 12.38
C LEU A 296 17.18 6.00 12.60
N THR A 297 17.46 5.47 13.79
CA THR A 297 18.69 4.71 14.05
C THR A 297 18.81 3.48 13.16
N TYR A 298 17.71 2.76 12.93
CA TYR A 298 17.69 1.64 12.00
C TYR A 298 18.00 2.08 10.56
N ARG A 299 17.39 3.18 10.08
CA ARG A 299 17.68 3.76 8.75
C ARG A 299 19.14 4.14 8.60
N GLU A 300 19.72 4.81 9.62
CA GLU A 300 21.14 5.16 9.65
C GLU A 300 22.03 3.92 9.57
N PHE A 301 21.72 2.90 10.38
CA PHE A 301 22.47 1.64 10.38
C PHE A 301 22.47 0.96 9.01
N ILE A 302 21.33 0.91 8.32
CA ILE A 302 21.22 0.33 6.98
C ILE A 302 22.03 1.15 5.97
N ALA A 303 21.93 2.48 6.02
CA ALA A 303 22.64 3.38 5.10
C ALA A 303 24.17 3.30 5.24
N LEU A 304 24.68 3.01 6.44
CA LEU A 304 26.11 2.88 6.70
C LEU A 304 26.70 1.51 6.33
N GLN A 305 25.90 0.54 5.89
CA GLN A 305 26.43 -0.77 5.51
C GLN A 305 27.20 -0.71 4.18
N PRO A 306 28.44 -1.24 4.12
CA PRO A 306 29.22 -1.23 2.88
C PRO A 306 28.61 -2.18 1.83
N ALA A 307 28.87 -1.91 0.55
CA ALA A 307 28.36 -2.71 -0.58
C ALA A 307 28.63 -4.22 -0.44
N GLY A 308 29.78 -4.59 0.13
CA GLY A 308 30.17 -5.99 0.36
C GLY A 308 29.27 -6.77 1.32
N VAL A 309 28.55 -6.09 2.22
CA VAL A 309 27.55 -6.74 3.10
C VAL A 309 26.37 -7.22 2.27
N TRP A 310 25.85 -6.38 1.37
CA TRP A 310 24.71 -6.70 0.51
C TRP A 310 25.02 -7.85 -0.46
N LEU A 311 26.22 -7.86 -1.05
CA LEU A 311 26.70 -8.89 -1.97
C LEU A 311 26.77 -10.30 -1.34
N ASN A 312 26.89 -10.41 -0.02
CA ASN A 312 27.11 -11.67 0.68
C ASN A 312 25.88 -12.14 1.48
N GLY A 313 24.66 -11.81 1.04
CA GLY A 313 23.41 -12.19 1.71
C GLY A 313 22.97 -11.20 2.81
N GLY A 314 23.29 -9.91 2.63
CA GLY A 314 23.25 -8.87 3.66
C GLY A 314 21.98 -8.80 4.50
N LEU A 315 20.78 -8.80 3.91
CA LEU A 315 19.54 -8.69 4.69
C LEU A 315 19.34 -9.86 5.68
N GLN A 316 19.57 -11.09 5.22
CA GLN A 316 19.47 -12.30 6.03
C GLN A 316 20.54 -12.34 7.13
N LYS A 317 21.78 -11.95 6.81
CA LYS A 317 22.90 -11.94 7.77
C LYS A 317 22.86 -10.79 8.76
N LEU A 318 22.32 -9.64 8.36
CA LEU A 318 22.31 -8.41 9.16
C LEU A 318 21.08 -8.35 10.08
N LEU A 319 19.91 -8.81 9.60
CA LEU A 319 18.64 -8.71 10.33
C LEU A 319 18.15 -10.06 10.86
N GLY A 320 18.79 -11.18 10.51
CA GLY A 320 18.40 -12.52 10.96
C GLY A 320 17.08 -13.02 10.36
N TYR A 321 16.53 -12.32 9.37
CA TYR A 321 15.29 -12.70 8.68
C TYR A 321 15.56 -13.82 7.66
N GLY A 322 14.76 -14.90 7.71
CA GLY A 322 14.84 -16.02 6.78
C GLY A 322 15.88 -17.07 7.15
N ARG A 323 15.81 -17.66 8.34
CA ARG A 323 16.48 -18.96 8.55
C ARG A 323 15.94 -19.96 7.52
N GLU A 324 16.81 -20.86 7.05
CA GLU A 324 16.39 -21.99 6.20
C GLU A 324 15.18 -22.66 6.86
N PHE A 325 14.07 -22.71 6.13
CA PHE A 325 12.90 -23.52 6.49
C PHE A 325 13.10 -24.95 5.97
#